data_AF-A0A410Q6F2-F1
#
_entry.id   AF-A0A410Q6F2-F1
#
_cell.length_a   1.000
_cell.length_b   1.000
_cell.length_c   1.000
_cell.angle_alpha   90.00
_cell.angle_beta   90.00
_cell.angle_gamma   90.00
#
_symmetry.space_group_name_H-M   'P 1'
#
loop_
_entity.id
_entity.type
_entity.pdbx_description
1 polymer ?
#
loop_
_entity_poly.entity_id
_entity_poly.type
_entity_poly.pdbx_seq_one_letter_code
_entity_poly.pdbx_strand_id
1 'polypeptide(L)'
;MELWAITDRSRREVMEFLARQWGSDVMVSGGRSIRLTGLDGFAAVEDGTVTGAVTFLVEGEECEVVSLDSVNENRGTGSALLSAAVSAAKGKGCHMVYLYTTNDNARAMRFYQKRGFDMAAFFRGAVERARKIKPEILLTGEDGIPIRHEIRFERLL
;
A
#
# COMPACT_ATOMS: atom_id res chain seq x y z
N MET A 1 14.15 7.34 13.19
CA MET A 1 13.61 6.69 11.98
C MET A 1 14.29 7.24 10.75
N GLU A 2 14.84 6.37 9.91
CA GLU A 2 15.37 6.69 8.58
C GLU A 2 14.48 6.08 7.49
N LEU A 3 14.51 6.65 6.29
CA LEU A 3 13.86 6.07 5.11
C LEU A 3 14.92 5.60 4.12
N TRP A 4 14.88 4.33 3.76
CA TRP A 4 15.78 3.72 2.79
C TRP A 4 15.01 3.30 1.55
N ALA A 5 15.53 3.55 0.36
CA ALA A 5 15.01 2.95 -0.85
C ALA A 5 15.17 1.42 -0.79
N ILE A 6 14.18 0.68 -1.27
CA ILE A 6 14.29 -0.77 -1.42
C ILE A 6 15.27 -1.04 -2.56
N THR A 7 16.37 -1.74 -2.25
CA THR A 7 17.40 -2.17 -3.19
C THR A 7 17.53 -3.67 -3.12
N ASP A 8 18.26 -4.31 -4.03
CA ASP A 8 18.48 -5.76 -3.99
C ASP A 8 19.08 -6.25 -2.67
N ARG A 9 19.86 -5.40 -1.98
CA ARG A 9 20.46 -5.71 -0.68
C ARG A 9 19.43 -5.72 0.46
N SER A 10 18.48 -4.78 0.46
CA SER A 10 17.45 -4.66 1.50
C SER A 10 16.16 -5.42 1.18
N ARG A 11 15.96 -5.82 -0.09
CA ARG A 11 14.72 -6.40 -0.59
C ARG A 11 14.25 -7.61 0.20
N ARG A 12 15.14 -8.54 0.53
CA ARG A 12 14.78 -9.74 1.30
C ARG A 12 14.14 -9.37 2.65
N GLU A 13 14.79 -8.52 3.43
CA GLU A 13 14.32 -8.11 4.75
C GLU A 13 12.98 -7.37 4.67
N VAL A 14 12.83 -6.47 3.70
CA VAL A 14 11.58 -5.72 3.50
C VAL A 14 10.44 -6.62 3.05
N MET A 15 10.71 -7.61 2.20
CA MET A 15 9.69 -8.58 1.79
C MET A 15 9.30 -9.51 2.94
N GLU A 16 10.24 -9.93 3.78
CA GLU A 16 9.94 -10.68 5.01
C GLU A 16 9.09 -9.86 5.99
N PHE A 17 9.33 -8.54 6.08
CA PHE A 17 8.47 -7.62 6.83
C PHE A 17 7.05 -7.58 6.24
N LEU A 18 6.92 -7.32 4.94
CA LEU A 18 5.61 -7.20 4.27
C LEU A 18 4.82 -8.51 4.28
N ALA A 19 5.49 -9.64 4.06
CA ALA A 19 4.84 -10.97 4.11
C ALA A 19 4.29 -11.27 5.50
N ARG A 20 4.94 -10.81 6.58
CA ARG A 20 4.41 -10.93 7.95
C ARG A 20 3.17 -10.06 8.18
N GLN A 21 3.11 -8.87 7.59
CA GLN A 21 1.94 -7.98 7.73
C GLN A 21 0.75 -8.44 6.87
N TRP A 22 1.00 -8.83 5.61
CA TRP A 22 -0.03 -9.13 4.61
C TRP A 22 -0.29 -10.62 4.39
N GLY A 23 0.41 -11.48 5.12
CA GLY A 23 0.35 -12.95 5.03
C GLY A 23 1.00 -13.55 3.76
N SER A 24 1.54 -12.72 2.87
CA SER A 24 2.07 -13.14 1.56
C SER A 24 2.91 -12.01 0.92
N ASP A 25 3.80 -12.35 -0.01
CA ASP A 25 4.49 -11.39 -0.89
C ASP A 25 3.64 -11.01 -2.13
N VAL A 26 2.38 -11.44 -2.17
CA VAL A 26 1.40 -11.13 -3.21
C VAL A 26 0.26 -10.28 -2.64
N MET A 27 -0.03 -9.19 -3.35
CA MET A 27 -1.20 -8.34 -3.15
C MET A 27 -2.19 -8.56 -4.29
N VAL A 28 -3.48 -8.48 -3.98
CA VAL A 28 -4.52 -8.33 -5.00
C VAL A 28 -5.01 -6.89 -4.92
N SER A 29 -4.82 -6.13 -5.99
CA SER A 29 -5.14 -4.70 -6.05
C SER A 29 -5.80 -4.37 -7.38
N GLY A 30 -6.99 -3.76 -7.36
CA GLY A 30 -7.75 -3.46 -8.57
C GLY A 30 -8.06 -4.71 -9.41
N GLY A 31 -8.21 -5.87 -8.75
CA GLY A 31 -8.39 -7.18 -9.40
C GLY A 31 -7.12 -7.82 -10.00
N ARG A 32 -5.95 -7.21 -9.84
CA ARG A 32 -4.66 -7.73 -10.34
C ARG A 32 -3.88 -8.43 -9.24
N SER A 33 -3.27 -9.57 -9.55
CA SER A 33 -2.31 -10.23 -8.65
C SER A 33 -0.92 -9.64 -8.86
N ILE A 34 -0.36 -8.98 -7.85
CA ILE A 34 0.91 -8.26 -7.93
C ILE A 34 1.89 -8.84 -6.91
N ARG A 35 3.09 -9.23 -7.38
CA ARG A 35 4.18 -9.68 -6.50
C ARG A 35 5.00 -8.47 -6.03
N LEU A 36 5.06 -8.26 -4.72
CA LEU A 36 5.73 -7.11 -4.10
C LEU A 36 7.24 -7.12 -4.30
N THR A 37 7.84 -8.31 -4.41
CA THR A 37 9.29 -8.49 -4.58
C THR A 37 9.84 -7.80 -5.82
N GLY A 38 9.03 -7.53 -6.86
CA GLY A 38 9.48 -6.82 -8.06
C GLY A 38 9.31 -5.30 -8.01
N LEU A 39 8.70 -4.77 -6.96
CA LEU A 39 8.30 -3.36 -6.92
C LEU A 39 9.39 -2.46 -6.36
N ASP A 40 9.33 -1.19 -6.77
CA ASP A 40 10.04 -0.11 -6.12
C ASP A 40 9.38 0.22 -4.78
N GLY A 41 10.12 0.87 -3.89
CA GLY A 41 9.57 1.23 -2.60
C GLY A 41 10.56 1.85 -1.65
N PHE A 42 10.07 2.13 -0.45
CA PHE A 42 10.88 2.63 0.66
C PHE A 42 10.57 1.83 1.92
N ALA A 43 11.58 1.63 2.75
CA ALA A 43 11.47 1.06 4.08
C ALA A 43 11.75 2.14 5.12
N ALA A 44 10.97 2.14 6.20
CA ALA A 44 11.25 2.89 7.40
C ALA A 44 12.05 2.02 8.36
N VAL A 45 13.19 2.52 8.82
CA VAL A 45 14.12 1.77 9.67
C VAL A 45 14.32 2.53 10.99
N GLU A 46 14.16 1.83 12.10
CA GLU A 46 14.51 2.30 13.46
C GLU A 46 15.47 1.29 14.07
N ASP A 47 16.61 1.76 14.59
CA ASP A 47 17.65 0.94 15.24
C ASP A 47 18.06 -0.30 14.42
N GLY A 48 18.21 -0.12 13.11
CA GLY A 48 18.59 -1.17 12.16
C GLY A 48 17.48 -2.18 11.83
N THR A 49 16.24 -1.96 12.29
CA THR A 49 15.10 -2.84 12.04
C THR A 49 14.06 -2.16 11.15
N VAL A 50 13.54 -2.88 10.16
CA VAL A 50 12.40 -2.41 9.35
C VAL A 50 11.13 -2.32 10.21
N THR A 51 10.59 -1.11 10.33
CA THR A 51 9.37 -0.79 11.11
C THR A 51 8.20 -0.36 10.24
N GLY A 52 8.42 -0.21 8.94
CA GLY A 52 7.37 0.07 7.96
C GLY A 52 7.91 -0.01 6.55
N ALA A 53 7.02 -0.15 5.58
CA ALA A 53 7.39 -0.18 4.17
C ALA A 53 6.25 0.31 3.29
N VAL A 54 6.63 0.92 2.16
CA VAL A 54 5.73 1.23 1.05
C VAL A 54 6.30 0.60 -0.21
N THR A 55 5.45 -0.01 -1.01
CA THR A 55 5.79 -0.43 -2.38
C THR A 55 4.89 0.28 -3.37
N PHE A 56 5.43 0.58 -4.53
CA PHE A 56 4.70 1.25 -5.60
C PHE A 56 5.13 0.75 -6.97
N LEU A 57 4.21 0.87 -7.92
CA LEU A 57 4.39 0.50 -9.31
C LEU A 57 4.08 1.73 -10.18
N VAL A 58 4.97 2.04 -11.12
CA VAL A 58 4.73 3.09 -12.12
C VAL A 58 4.37 2.43 -13.44
N GLU A 59 3.22 2.81 -13.99
CA GLU A 59 2.72 2.35 -15.28
C GLU A 59 2.35 3.57 -16.12
N GLY A 60 3.16 3.85 -17.16
CA GLY A 60 3.02 5.09 -17.94
C GLY A 60 3.28 6.31 -17.06
N GLU A 61 2.29 7.22 -17.00
CA GLU A 61 2.36 8.46 -16.22
C GLU A 61 1.59 8.37 -14.88
N GLU A 62 1.19 7.18 -14.46
CA GLU A 62 0.50 6.96 -13.19
C GLU A 62 1.32 6.07 -12.24
N CYS A 63 1.17 6.30 -10.94
CA CYS A 63 1.83 5.52 -9.90
C CYS A 63 0.80 4.90 -8.95
N GLU A 64 0.79 3.57 -8.83
CA GLU A 64 0.01 2.87 -7.81
C GLU A 64 0.86 2.67 -6.55
N VAL A 65 0.39 3.12 -5.39
CA VAL A 65 0.88 2.62 -4.10
C VAL A 65 0.20 1.28 -3.82
N VAL A 66 0.96 0.19 -4.02
CA VAL A 66 0.45 -1.19 -3.98
C VAL A 66 0.34 -1.72 -2.55
N SER A 67 1.30 -1.35 -1.68
CA SER A 67 1.26 -1.70 -0.26
C SER A 67 1.82 -0.57 0.59
N LEU A 68 1.24 -0.33 1.75
CA LEU A 68 1.77 0.58 2.77
C LEU A 68 1.45 0.01 4.15
N ASP A 69 2.47 -0.25 4.96
CA ASP A 69 2.30 -0.75 6.32
C ASP A 69 3.37 -0.17 7.27
N SER A 70 3.04 -0.07 8.56
CA SER A 70 3.96 0.32 9.62
C SER A 70 3.53 -0.24 10.97
N VAL A 71 4.49 -0.77 11.75
CA VAL A 71 4.26 -1.39 13.06
C VAL A 71 3.73 -0.40 14.09
N ASN A 72 4.22 0.83 14.06
CA ASN A 72 3.87 1.86 15.03
C ASN A 72 2.93 2.90 14.43
N GLU A 73 1.63 2.72 14.66
CA GLU A 73 0.63 3.72 14.28
C GLU A 73 0.87 5.06 14.99
N ASN A 74 0.37 6.15 14.38
CA ASN A 74 0.36 7.50 14.95
C ASN A 74 1.74 8.13 15.27
N ARG A 75 2.85 7.54 14.80
CA ARG A 75 4.20 8.12 14.91
C ARG A 75 4.69 8.83 13.63
N GLY A 76 3.84 8.92 12.61
CA GLY A 76 4.15 9.61 11.35
C GLY A 76 4.84 8.75 10.29
N THR A 77 5.22 7.50 10.59
CA THR A 77 5.90 6.57 9.67
C THR A 77 5.16 6.41 8.36
N GLY A 78 3.86 6.07 8.40
CA GLY A 78 3.04 5.95 7.18
C GLY A 78 3.00 7.24 6.35
N SER A 79 2.97 8.43 6.98
CA SER A 79 3.03 9.70 6.25
C SER A 79 4.36 9.87 5.52
N ALA A 80 5.47 9.57 6.19
CA ALA A 80 6.80 9.73 5.65
C ALA A 80 7.02 8.79 4.45
N LEU A 81 6.59 7.52 4.60
CA LEU A 81 6.62 6.52 3.54
C LEU A 81 5.76 6.94 2.34
N LEU A 82 4.50 7.33 2.57
CA LEU A 82 3.62 7.79 1.48
C LEU A 82 4.19 9.02 0.78
N SER A 83 4.76 9.97 1.53
CA SER A 83 5.40 11.15 0.96
C SER A 83 6.62 10.79 0.10
N ALA A 84 7.42 9.80 0.50
CA ALA A 84 8.55 9.33 -0.28
C ALA A 84 8.10 8.70 -1.61
N ALA A 85 7.05 7.86 -1.58
CA ALA A 85 6.46 7.29 -2.79
C ALA A 85 5.91 8.37 -3.73
N VAL A 86 5.19 9.37 -3.20
CA VAL A 86 4.67 10.52 -3.95
C VAL A 86 5.80 11.32 -4.61
N SER A 87 6.88 11.61 -3.87
CA SER A 87 8.05 12.31 -4.42
C SER A 87 8.76 11.49 -5.50
N ALA A 88 8.87 10.17 -5.32
CA ALA A 88 9.45 9.28 -6.34
C ALA A 88 8.59 9.24 -7.60
N ALA A 89 7.26 9.21 -7.48
CA ALA A 89 6.34 9.28 -8.61
C ALA A 89 6.52 10.59 -9.39
N LYS A 90 6.59 11.74 -8.70
CA LYS A 90 6.90 13.04 -9.33
C LYS A 90 8.22 13.02 -10.08
N GLY A 91 9.28 12.49 -9.47
CA GLY A 91 10.60 12.38 -10.11
C GLY A 91 10.61 11.49 -11.35
N LYS A 92 9.65 10.57 -11.47
CA LYS A 92 9.44 9.70 -12.63
C LYS A 92 8.49 10.28 -13.69
N GLY A 93 8.02 11.52 -13.50
CA GLY A 93 7.13 12.19 -14.44
C GLY A 93 5.66 11.78 -14.34
N CYS A 94 5.24 11.16 -13.22
CA CYS A 94 3.83 10.82 -13.05
C CYS A 94 2.97 12.08 -12.81
N HIS A 95 1.74 12.09 -13.33
CA HIS A 95 0.75 13.15 -13.07
C HIS A 95 -0.19 12.80 -11.90
N MET A 96 -0.21 11.53 -11.48
CA MET A 96 -1.12 11.03 -10.44
C MET A 96 -0.49 9.89 -9.63
N VAL A 97 -0.84 9.84 -8.34
CA VAL A 97 -0.68 8.65 -7.48
C VAL A 97 -2.05 8.14 -7.09
N TYR A 98 -2.26 6.84 -7.17
CA TYR A 98 -3.50 6.20 -6.72
C TYR A 98 -3.21 4.95 -5.88
N LEU A 99 -4.24 4.43 -5.23
CA LEU A 99 -4.19 3.19 -4.45
C LEU A 99 -5.59 2.61 -4.28
N TYR A 100 -5.64 1.34 -3.88
CA TYR A 100 -6.86 0.68 -3.45
C TYR A 100 -6.80 0.38 -1.95
N THR A 101 -7.95 0.51 -1.30
CA THR A 101 -8.15 0.00 0.06
C THR A 101 -9.51 -0.68 0.14
N THR A 102 -9.71 -1.51 1.15
CA THR A 102 -10.98 -2.22 1.34
C THR A 102 -11.95 -1.41 2.20
N ASN A 103 -13.24 -1.65 2.01
CA ASN A 103 -14.31 -0.88 2.66
C ASN A 103 -14.34 -0.95 4.19
N ASP A 104 -13.71 -1.95 4.79
CA ASP A 104 -13.60 -2.08 6.25
C ASP A 104 -12.54 -1.15 6.84
N ASN A 105 -11.54 -0.74 6.04
CA ASN A 105 -10.36 -0.04 6.55
C ASN A 105 -10.60 1.47 6.70
N ALA A 106 -11.46 1.82 7.64
CA ALA A 106 -11.83 3.20 7.94
C ALA A 106 -10.62 4.05 8.36
N ARG A 107 -9.64 3.43 9.03
CA ARG A 107 -8.40 4.11 9.40
C ARG A 107 -7.59 4.53 8.17
N ALA A 108 -7.41 3.64 7.20
CA ALA A 108 -6.70 3.95 5.95
C ALA A 108 -7.45 5.00 5.12
N MET A 109 -8.78 4.87 4.98
CA MET A 109 -9.59 5.86 4.28
C MET A 109 -9.40 7.26 4.87
N ARG A 110 -9.51 7.40 6.20
CA ARG A 110 -9.24 8.67 6.89
C ARG A 110 -7.79 9.13 6.68
N PHE A 111 -6.83 8.22 6.73
CA PHE A 111 -5.41 8.51 6.54
C PHE A 111 -5.13 9.10 5.15
N TYR A 112 -5.67 8.53 4.08
CA TYR A 112 -5.45 9.01 2.71
C TYR A 112 -6.15 10.34 2.45
N GLN A 113 -7.40 10.50 2.89
CA GLN A 113 -8.13 11.77 2.76
C GLN A 113 -7.39 12.94 3.41
N LYS A 114 -6.85 12.73 4.63
CA LYS A 114 -6.04 13.77 5.30
C LYS A 114 -4.75 14.14 4.58
N ARG A 115 -4.32 13.36 3.58
CA ARG A 115 -3.07 13.54 2.81
C ARG A 115 -3.32 13.94 1.36
N GLY A 116 -4.54 14.43 1.07
CA GLY A 116 -4.90 15.02 -0.21
C GLY A 116 -5.28 13.99 -1.28
N PHE A 117 -5.57 12.75 -0.89
CA PHE A 117 -6.20 11.78 -1.79
C PHE A 117 -7.71 11.90 -1.71
N ASP A 118 -8.38 11.83 -2.86
CA ASP A 118 -9.84 11.80 -2.96
C ASP A 118 -10.34 10.40 -3.34
N MET A 119 -11.58 10.07 -2.97
CA MET A 119 -12.23 8.83 -3.38
C MET A 119 -12.63 8.92 -4.85
N ALA A 120 -11.94 8.17 -5.71
CA ALA A 120 -12.13 8.24 -7.16
C ALA A 120 -13.15 7.22 -7.68
N ALA A 121 -13.20 6.03 -7.07
CA ALA A 121 -14.06 4.95 -7.54
C ALA A 121 -14.38 3.92 -6.45
N PHE A 122 -15.56 3.32 -6.56
CA PHE A 122 -16.04 2.23 -5.69
C PHE A 122 -16.30 0.96 -6.49
N PHE A 123 -15.70 -0.15 -6.06
CA PHE A 123 -15.77 -1.43 -6.74
C PHE A 123 -16.54 -2.44 -5.88
N ARG A 124 -17.85 -2.50 -6.12
CA ARG A 124 -18.74 -3.44 -5.42
C ARG A 124 -18.35 -4.90 -5.69
N GLY A 125 -18.29 -5.68 -4.63
CA GLY A 125 -17.95 -7.12 -4.66
C GLY A 125 -16.54 -7.44 -5.15
N ALA A 126 -15.63 -6.45 -5.25
CA ALA A 126 -14.30 -6.68 -5.79
C ALA A 126 -13.48 -7.67 -4.96
N VAL A 127 -13.64 -7.63 -3.64
CA VAL A 127 -12.89 -8.51 -2.72
C VAL A 127 -13.33 -9.97 -2.84
N GLU A 128 -14.57 -10.24 -3.25
CA GLU A 128 -15.02 -11.61 -3.52
C GLU A 128 -14.28 -12.23 -4.71
N ARG A 129 -13.98 -11.42 -5.74
CA ARG A 129 -13.12 -11.84 -6.85
C ARG A 129 -11.67 -11.96 -6.40
N ALA A 130 -11.19 -11.01 -5.60
CA ALA A 130 -9.84 -11.04 -5.05
C ALA A 130 -9.57 -12.31 -4.23
N ARG A 131 -10.54 -12.79 -3.43
CA ARG A 131 -10.43 -14.05 -2.68
C ARG A 131 -10.29 -15.30 -3.54
N LYS A 132 -10.77 -15.29 -4.79
CA LYS A 132 -10.54 -16.42 -5.70
C LYS A 132 -9.07 -16.51 -6.10
N ILE A 133 -8.34 -15.40 -6.05
CA ILE A 133 -6.91 -15.29 -6.36
C ILE A 133 -6.08 -15.49 -5.09
N LYS A 134 -6.48 -14.86 -3.98
CA LYS A 134 -5.82 -14.93 -2.67
C LYS A 134 -6.84 -15.34 -1.59
N PRO A 135 -7.10 -16.65 -1.41
CA PRO A 135 -8.09 -17.16 -0.46
C PRO A 135 -7.85 -16.74 1.00
N GLU A 136 -6.62 -16.32 1.32
CA GLU A 136 -6.19 -15.87 2.64
C GLU A 136 -6.74 -14.49 3.03
N ILE A 137 -7.38 -13.76 2.09
CA ILE A 137 -8.05 -12.49 2.41
C ILE A 137 -9.22 -12.75 3.36
N LEU A 138 -9.12 -12.19 4.56
CA LEU A 138 -10.11 -12.34 5.63
C LEU A 138 -11.52 -11.95 5.18
N LEU A 139 -12.53 -12.56 5.80
CA LEU A 139 -13.95 -12.25 5.55
C LEU A 139 -14.38 -10.95 6.23
N THR A 140 -13.76 -10.64 7.36
CA THR A 140 -14.08 -9.52 8.25
C THR A 140 -12.79 -8.81 8.62
N GLY A 141 -12.83 -7.48 8.63
CA GLY A 141 -11.68 -6.64 8.94
C GLY A 141 -11.91 -5.76 10.16
N GLU A 142 -11.49 -4.50 10.10
CA GLU A 142 -11.61 -3.56 11.22
C GLU A 142 -13.06 -3.43 11.72
N ASP A 143 -13.22 -3.32 13.04
CA ASP A 143 -14.51 -3.11 13.71
C ASP A 143 -15.60 -4.13 13.35
N GLY A 144 -15.21 -5.35 12.92
CA GLY A 144 -16.16 -6.39 12.53
C GLY A 144 -16.83 -6.15 11.17
N ILE A 145 -16.32 -5.22 10.37
CA ILE A 145 -16.88 -4.87 9.07
C ILE A 145 -16.54 -5.96 8.03
N PRO A 146 -17.52 -6.50 7.29
CA PRO A 146 -17.25 -7.44 6.21
C PRO A 146 -16.41 -6.81 5.10
N ILE A 147 -15.30 -7.46 4.73
CA ILE A 147 -14.43 -7.03 3.63
C ILE A 147 -15.09 -7.48 2.32
N ARG A 148 -15.66 -6.57 1.54
CA ARG A 148 -16.45 -6.94 0.35
C ARG A 148 -16.14 -6.10 -0.88
N HIS A 149 -15.65 -4.89 -0.67
CA HIS A 149 -15.54 -3.88 -1.71
C HIS A 149 -14.17 -3.23 -1.64
N GLU A 150 -13.70 -2.75 -2.78
CA GLU A 150 -12.51 -1.92 -2.88
C GLU A 150 -12.93 -0.48 -3.19
N ILE A 151 -12.15 0.45 -2.69
CA ILE A 151 -12.27 1.88 -2.96
C ILE A 151 -10.93 2.35 -3.50
N ARG A 152 -10.95 2.99 -4.67
CA ARG A 152 -9.78 3.66 -5.23
C ARG A 152 -9.70 5.07 -4.66
N PHE A 153 -8.52 5.42 -4.20
CA PHE A 153 -8.14 6.78 -3.86
C PHE A 153 -7.13 7.29 -4.87
N GLU A 154 -7.19 8.58 -5.20
CA GLU A 154 -6.21 9.21 -6.09
C GLU A 154 -5.82 10.62 -5.66
N ARG A 155 -4.63 11.02 -6.07
CA ARG A 155 -4.08 12.34 -5.81
C ARG A 155 -3.28 12.80 -7.03
N LEU A 156 -3.66 13.95 -7.58
CA LEU A 156 -2.88 14.64 -8.61
C LEU A 156 -1.57 15.19 -8.03
N LEU A 157 -0.51 15.18 -8.85
CA LEU A 157 0.85 15.51 -8.43
C LEU A 157 1.28 16.94 -8.74
#